data_AF-A0A7W7GE67-F1
#
_entry.id   AF-A0A7W7GE67-F1
#
_cell.length_a   1.000
_cell.length_b   1.000
_cell.length_c   1.000
_cell.angle_alpha   90.00
_cell.angle_beta   90.00
_cell.angle_gamma   90.00
#
_symmetry.space_group_name_H-M   'P 1'
#
loop_
_entity.id
_entity.type
_entity.pdbx_description
1 polymer ?
#
loop_
_entity_poly.entity_id
_entity_poly.type
_entity_poly.pdbx_seq_one_letter_code
_entity_poly.pdbx_strand_id
1 'polypeptide(L)'
;MELSRNFWLNAPRGGIFTINNWGNMHRRSFVVVVACEARNGDTGNPDRFQGDAWPVVVGCIAPNEGFLQFTLWWYGNFPRLNIFTDAFLFA
;
A
#
# COMPACT_ATOMS: atom_id res chain seq x y z
N MET A 1 -12.14 -0.88 -13.68
CA MET A 1 -10.94 -1.03 -12.83
C MET A 1 -10.44 0.35 -12.47
N GLU A 2 -10.34 0.64 -11.18
CA GLU A 2 -9.87 1.93 -10.67
C GLU A 2 -8.56 1.73 -9.88
N LEU A 3 -7.65 2.70 -9.94
CA LEU A 3 -6.34 2.65 -9.30
C LEU A 3 -6.23 3.74 -8.22
N SER A 4 -5.82 3.34 -7.02
CA SER A 4 -5.33 4.25 -5.99
C SER A 4 -3.85 4.00 -5.72
N ARG A 5 -3.03 5.05 -5.87
CA ARG A 5 -1.58 5.00 -5.67
C ARG A 5 -1.19 5.81 -4.44
N ASN A 6 -0.46 5.19 -3.52
CA ASN A 6 -0.09 5.82 -2.25
C ASN A 6 1.40 5.62 -1.96
N PHE A 7 2.03 6.67 -1.42
CA PHE A 7 3.39 6.64 -0.93
C PHE A 7 3.39 6.75 0.59
N TRP A 8 4.06 5.80 1.25
CA TRP A 8 4.14 5.70 2.70
C TRP A 8 5.57 6.00 3.13
N LEU A 9 5.81 7.21 3.62
CA LEU A 9 7.11 7.59 4.16
C LEU A 9 7.33 6.94 5.53
N ASN A 10 8.48 6.30 5.71
CA ASN A 10 8.93 5.72 6.98
C ASN A 10 7.88 4.75 7.61
N ALA A 11 7.23 3.98 6.73
CA ALA A 11 6.19 3.01 7.03
C ALA A 11 6.72 1.97 8.03
N PRO A 12 5.99 1.66 9.12
CA PRO A 12 6.40 0.65 10.08
C PRO A 12 6.08 -0.77 9.60
N ARG A 13 6.97 -1.73 9.88
CA ARG A 13 6.73 -3.14 9.57
C ARG A 13 5.56 -3.68 10.38
N GLY A 14 4.57 -4.30 9.73
CA GLY A 14 3.36 -4.81 10.37
C GLY A 14 2.34 -3.74 10.74
N GLY A 15 2.51 -2.50 10.26
CA GLY A 15 1.53 -1.43 10.44
C GLY A 15 0.22 -1.69 9.70
N ILE A 16 -0.86 -1.07 10.18
CA ILE A 16 -2.13 -0.96 9.47
C ILE A 16 -2.10 0.32 8.64
N PHE A 17 -2.41 0.20 7.36
CA PHE A 17 -2.44 1.28 6.38
C PHE A 17 -3.87 1.45 5.87
N THR A 18 -4.25 2.70 5.61
CA THR A 18 -5.62 3.04 5.22
C THR A 18 -5.63 3.91 3.98
N ILE A 19 -6.32 3.46 2.93
CA ILE A 19 -6.70 4.30 1.79
C ILE A 19 -8.10 4.83 2.08
N ASN A 20 -8.22 6.14 2.23
CA ASN A 20 -9.48 6.82 2.52
C ASN A 20 -10.07 7.46 1.26
N ASN A 21 -11.34 7.86 1.34
CA ASN A 21 -12.05 8.62 0.31
C ASN A 21 -12.05 7.96 -1.08
N TRP A 22 -12.09 6.63 -1.11
CA TRP A 22 -12.14 5.87 -2.35
C TRP A 22 -13.60 5.64 -2.76
N GLY A 23 -14.23 6.64 -3.40
CA GLY A 23 -15.69 6.74 -3.53
C GLY A 23 -16.42 5.52 -4.12
N ASN A 24 -15.78 4.76 -5.01
CA ASN A 24 -16.37 3.57 -5.63
C ASN A 24 -16.10 2.26 -4.84
N MET A 25 -15.40 2.35 -3.70
CA MET A 25 -15.10 1.20 -2.86
C MET A 25 -16.31 0.81 -2.03
N HIS A 26 -16.78 -0.43 -2.21
CA HIS A 26 -17.86 -1.00 -1.43
C HIS A 26 -17.34 -2.17 -0.57
N ARG A 27 -18.02 -2.52 0.52
CA ARG A 27 -17.61 -3.66 1.37
C ARG A 27 -17.53 -5.02 0.66
N ARG A 28 -18.10 -5.12 -0.55
CA ARG A 28 -18.12 -6.34 -1.39
C ARG A 28 -17.18 -6.25 -2.60
N SER A 29 -16.50 -5.14 -2.75
CA SER A 29 -15.57 -4.94 -3.86
C SER A 29 -14.39 -5.90 -3.74
N PHE A 30 -13.86 -6.31 -4.89
CA PHE A 30 -12.62 -7.07 -4.94
C PHE A 30 -11.46 -6.10 -5.17
N VAL A 31 -10.45 -6.15 -4.31
CA VAL A 31 -9.29 -5.26 -4.37
C VAL A 31 -8.00 -6.06 -4.34
N VAL A 32 -7.10 -5.72 -5.27
CA VAL A 32 -5.72 -6.22 -5.28
C VAL A 32 -4.80 -5.09 -4.87
N VAL A 33 -4.03 -5.29 -3.80
CA VAL A 33 -3.00 -4.35 -3.37
C VAL A 33 -1.64 -4.95 -3.65
N VAL A 34 -0.78 -4.20 -4.35
CA VAL A 34 0.63 -4.54 -4.53
C VAL A 34 1.49 -3.50 -3.84
N ALA A 35 2.64 -3.94 -3.30
CA ALA A 35 3.57 -3.09 -2.59
C ALA A 35 4.99 -3.25 -3.15
N CYS A 36 5.78 -2.19 -3.10
CA CYS A 36 7.19 -2.21 -3.47
C CYS A 36 7.98 -1.18 -2.66
N GLU A 37 9.28 -1.41 -2.55
CA GLU A 37 10.18 -0.45 -1.90
C GLU A 37 10.24 0.85 -2.72
N ALA A 38 10.36 1.95 -1.99
CA ALA A 38 10.40 3.28 -2.56
C ALA A 38 11.53 4.09 -1.94
N ARG A 39 12.04 5.07 -2.67
CA ARG A 39 13.00 6.05 -2.14
C ARG A 39 12.52 7.45 -2.50
N ASN A 40 13.07 8.46 -1.82
CA ASN A 40 12.86 9.83 -2.23
C ASN A 40 13.69 10.03 -3.49
N GLY A 41 13.04 10.15 -4.65
CA GLY A 41 13.75 10.37 -5.90
C GLY A 41 14.44 11.73 -5.94
N ASP A 42 15.39 11.86 -6.85
CA ASP A 42 16.32 13.00 -6.93
C ASP A 42 15.62 14.36 -7.14
N THR A 43 14.40 14.36 -7.69
CA THR A 43 13.60 15.57 -7.91
C THR A 43 12.51 15.79 -6.84
N GLY A 44 12.60 15.11 -5.69
CA GLY A 44 11.58 15.13 -4.65
C GLY A 44 10.32 14.31 -4.98
N ASN A 45 10.31 13.65 -6.13
CA ASN A 45 9.26 12.70 -6.51
C ASN A 45 9.68 11.30 -6.06
N PRO A 46 8.91 10.63 -5.19
CA PRO A 46 9.23 9.27 -4.81
C PRO A 46 9.22 8.33 -6.01
N ASP A 47 10.20 7.44 -6.09
CA ASP A 47 10.31 6.41 -7.12
C ASP A 47 10.35 5.01 -6.51
N ARG A 48 10.05 4.00 -7.35
CA ARG A 48 10.02 2.59 -6.96
C ARG A 48 11.36 1.95 -7.27
N PHE A 49 11.78 1.02 -6.45
CA PHE A 49 12.92 0.18 -6.75
C PHE A 49 12.70 -1.24 -6.22
N GLN A 50 13.49 -2.18 -6.75
CA GLN A 50 13.57 -3.53 -6.21
C GLN A 50 14.72 -3.59 -5.21
N GLY A 51 14.38 -3.67 -3.93
CA GLY A 51 15.34 -3.89 -2.86
C GLY A 51 15.25 -5.30 -2.27
N ASP A 52 15.80 -5.44 -1.07
CA ASP A 52 15.92 -6.72 -0.37
C ASP A 52 14.77 -7.00 0.60
N ALA A 53 13.86 -6.04 0.82
CA ALA A 53 12.81 -6.19 1.82
C ALA A 53 11.63 -7.01 1.28
N TRP A 54 11.35 -6.97 -0.02
CA TRP A 54 10.23 -7.69 -0.66
C TRP A 54 8.88 -7.48 0.08
N PRO A 55 8.29 -6.28 -0.01
CA PRO A 55 7.04 -5.96 0.68
C PRO A 55 5.87 -6.85 0.23
N VAL A 56 5.07 -7.28 1.21
CA VAL A 56 3.88 -8.11 1.00
C VAL A 56 2.69 -7.56 1.77
N VAL A 57 1.50 -7.82 1.26
CA VAL A 57 0.23 -7.49 1.91
C VAL A 57 -0.24 -8.72 2.67
N VAL A 58 -0.36 -8.62 4.00
CA VAL A 58 -0.66 -9.76 4.90
C VAL A 58 -2.14 -9.82 5.29
N GLY A 59 -2.89 -8.75 5.03
CA GLY A 59 -4.32 -8.70 5.24
C GLY A 59 -4.90 -7.50 4.52
N CYS A 60 -6.13 -7.63 4.04
CA CYS A 60 -6.84 -6.59 3.30
C CYS A 60 -8.33 -6.71 3.64
N ILE A 61 -8.90 -5.65 4.21
CA ILE A 61 -10.29 -5.59 4.65
C ILE A 61 -10.88 -4.27 4.17
N ALA A 62 -12.16 -4.30 3.79
CA ALA A 62 -12.96 -3.12 3.49
C ALA A 62 -14.09 -3.01 4.52
N PRO A 63 -13.82 -2.48 5.74
CA PRO A 63 -14.79 -2.57 6.83
C PRO A 63 -16.07 -1.77 6.56
N ASN A 64 -15.99 -0.65 5.84
CA ASN A 64 -17.16 0.04 5.30
C ASN A 64 -16.86 0.67 3.92
N GLU A 65 -17.87 1.34 3.37
CA GLU A 65 -17.85 2.01 2.08
C GLU A 65 -16.80 3.15 2.05
N GLY A 66 -16.13 3.33 0.92
CA GLY A 66 -15.21 4.43 0.71
C GLY A 66 -13.80 4.26 1.27
N PHE A 67 -13.46 3.12 1.87
CA PHE A 67 -12.12 2.90 2.43
C PHE A 67 -11.63 1.46 2.40
N LEU A 68 -10.31 1.34 2.46
CA LEU A 68 -9.59 0.08 2.51
C LEU A 68 -8.58 0.11 3.66
N GLN A 69 -8.55 -0.95 4.47
CA GLN A 69 -7.50 -1.19 5.46
C GLN A 69 -6.69 -2.42 5.08
N PHE A 70 -5.37 -2.32 5.17
CA PHE A 70 -4.49 -3.44 4.90
C PHE A 70 -3.25 -3.41 5.78
N THR A 71 -2.61 -4.56 5.95
CA THR A 71 -1.36 -4.70 6.71
C THR A 71 -0.21 -4.96 5.75
N LEU A 72 0.85 -4.17 5.87
CA LEU A 72 2.11 -4.42 5.16
C LEU A 72 3.11 -5.14 6.06
N TRP A 73 3.76 -6.14 5.49
CA TRP A 73 4.93 -6.80 6.06
C TRP A 73 6.02 -6.88 5.00
N TRP A 74 7.24 -7.21 5.42
CA TRP A 74 8.36 -7.43 4.51
C TRP A 74 9.42 -8.31 5.18
N TYR A 75 10.22 -8.95 4.33
CA TYR A 75 11.39 -9.72 4.70
C TYR A 75 12.58 -8.80 5.06
N GLY A 76 13.62 -9.37 5.66
CA GLY A 76 14.77 -8.61 6.15
C GLY A 76 14.54 -7.89 7.48
N ASN A 77 15.60 -7.30 8.02
CA ASN A 77 15.60 -6.61 9.30
C ASN A 77 15.49 -5.09 9.15
N PHE A 78 14.44 -4.64 8.46
CA PHE A 78 14.16 -3.21 8.27
C PHE A 78 12.97 -2.83 9.15
N PRO A 79 13.14 -2.08 10.26
CA PRO A 79 12.02 -1.71 11.11
C PRO A 79 11.06 -0.73 10.42
N ARG A 80 11.58 0.08 9.49
CA ARG A 80 10.82 1.03 8.70
C ARG A 80 11.34 1.13 7.27
N LEU A 81 10.44 1.39 6.33
CA LEU A 81 10.74 1.56 4.91
C LEU A 81 9.87 2.64 4.28
N ASN A 82 10.36 3.24 3.20
CA ASN A 82 9.50 3.99 2.31
C ASN A 82 8.86 2.99 1.33
N ILE A 83 7.52 3.01 1.19
CA ILE A 83 6.78 2.02 0.41
C ILE A 83 5.84 2.72 -0.57
N PHE A 84 5.77 2.20 -1.79
CA PHE A 84 4.66 2.48 -2.71
C PHE A 84 3.65 1.34 -2.68
N THR A 85 2.37 1.70 -2.66
CA THR A 85 1.27 0.76 -2.89
C THR A 85 0.41 1.19 -4.06
N ASP A 86 0.08 0.25 -4.94
CA ASP A 86 -0.99 0.38 -5.92
C ASP A 86 -2.14 -0.54 -5.50
N ALA A 87 -3.33 0.03 -5.35
CA ALA A 87 -4.55 -0.70 -5.08
C ALA A 87 -5.46 -0.65 -6.32
N PHE A 88 -5.83 -1.81 -6.83
CA PHE A 88 -6.70 -1.98 -7.99
C PHE A 88 -8.08 -2.45 -7.52
N LEU A 89 -9.10 -1.64 -7.78
CA LEU A 89 -10.49 -1.91 -7.47
C LEU A 89 -11.21 -2.52 -8.68
N PHE A 90 -11.86 -3.66 -8.43
CA PHE A 90 -12.77 -4.35 -9.33
C PHE A 90 -14.16 -4.34 -8.68
N ALA A 91 -15.03 -3.47 -9.22
CA ALA A 91 -16.41 -3.27 -8.80
C ALA A 91 -17.37 -3.77 -9.89
#